data_AF-A0A3L7UF93-F1
#
_entry.id   AF-A0A3L7UF93-F1
#
_cell.length_a   1.000
_cell.length_b   1.000
_cell.length_c   1.000
_cell.angle_alpha   90.00
_cell.angle_beta   90.00
_cell.angle_gamma   90.00
#
_symmetry.space_group_name_H-M   'P 1'
#
loop_
_entity.id
_entity.type
_entity.pdbx_description
1 polymer ?
#
loop_
_entity_poly.entity_id
_entity_poly.type
_entity_poly.pdbx_seq_one_letter_code
_entity_poly.pdbx_strand_id
1 'polypeptide(L)'
;GAVPEDFGPAALKLVEAGFDVIDINFGCPVKKVLGRCRGGFLLSQPETALEIVSRVRDAVPPHVPVTVKMRRALDDQAESRDKFFEIFDGAYERGAAAITVHGRTVEQRYNGPSNWDILREIKQHAGDRVVLGSGDLFTAQACLDMIQQTGVDGVTAARGAIGNPWIFREARALAAGLPLPDPPSLHEQRDALREHFRLAMEVYDEKRTAIMLRKFGIKYSELHPRFEELREAFIVVSSLAEWDAVLDEWYHEDLPGRRRVINEDSPIFSETCEVA
;
A
#
# COMPACT_ATOMS: atom_id res chain seq x y z
N GLY A 1 -5.76 -6.23 15.16
CA GLY A 1 -5.97 -7.21 16.25
C GLY A 1 -7.00 -8.23 15.81
N ALA A 2 -7.62 -8.90 16.78
CA ALA A 2 -8.81 -9.76 16.59
C ALA A 2 -9.78 -9.67 17.77
N VAL A 3 -9.28 -9.25 18.94
CA VAL A 3 -10.03 -9.07 20.19
C VAL A 3 -10.57 -7.63 20.24
N PRO A 4 -11.89 -7.40 20.13
CA PRO A 4 -12.48 -6.06 20.01
C PRO A 4 -12.09 -5.10 21.14
N GLU A 5 -11.98 -5.59 22.36
CA GLU A 5 -11.69 -4.82 23.57
C GLU A 5 -10.31 -4.16 23.53
N ASP A 6 -9.36 -4.74 22.79
CA ASP A 6 -8.01 -4.18 22.65
C ASP A 6 -7.95 -2.99 21.70
N PHE A 7 -8.91 -2.86 20.77
CA PHE A 7 -8.80 -1.90 19.66
C PHE A 7 -9.03 -0.45 20.11
N GLY A 8 -10.03 -0.19 20.96
CA GLY A 8 -10.30 1.17 21.47
C GLY A 8 -9.10 1.78 22.20
N PRO A 9 -8.54 1.10 23.23
CA PRO A 9 -7.34 1.56 23.93
C PRO A 9 -6.11 1.69 23.01
N ALA A 10 -5.94 0.79 22.04
CA ALA A 10 -4.86 0.90 21.07
C ALA A 10 -5.01 2.12 20.15
N ALA A 11 -6.23 2.39 19.69
CA ALA A 11 -6.53 3.55 18.85
C ALA A 11 -6.28 4.87 19.59
N LEU A 12 -6.67 4.96 20.87
CA LEU A 12 -6.39 6.14 21.69
C LEU A 12 -4.89 6.43 21.81
N LYS A 13 -4.05 5.41 22.03
CA LYS A 13 -2.59 5.58 22.08
C LYS A 13 -2.02 6.12 20.77
N LEU A 14 -2.59 5.75 19.62
CA LEU A 14 -2.20 6.29 18.33
C LEU A 14 -2.63 7.76 18.20
N VAL A 15 -3.84 8.11 18.62
CA VAL A 15 -4.27 9.52 18.65
C VAL A 15 -3.38 10.37 19.56
N GLU A 16 -3.06 9.89 20.76
CA GLU A 16 -2.15 10.55 21.71
C GLU A 16 -0.73 10.71 21.15
N ALA A 17 -0.29 9.79 20.29
CA ALA A 17 0.98 9.88 19.57
C ALA A 17 0.94 10.86 18.38
N GLY A 18 -0.21 11.48 18.10
CA GLY A 18 -0.36 12.51 17.07
C GLY A 18 -0.77 12.01 15.69
N PHE A 19 -1.33 10.79 15.57
CA PHE A 19 -1.84 10.30 14.29
C PHE A 19 -3.19 10.97 13.92
N ASP A 20 -3.27 11.51 12.70
CA ASP A 20 -4.46 12.24 12.22
C ASP A 20 -5.65 11.34 11.86
N VAL A 21 -5.40 10.06 11.55
CA VAL A 21 -6.39 9.09 11.08
C VAL A 21 -6.10 7.72 11.69
N ILE A 22 -7.15 7.01 12.09
CA ILE A 22 -7.05 5.61 12.54
C ILE A 22 -7.65 4.68 11.49
N ASP A 23 -6.82 3.82 10.89
CA ASP A 23 -7.26 2.82 9.91
C ASP A 23 -7.32 1.41 10.51
N ILE A 24 -8.43 0.71 10.27
CA ILE A 24 -8.68 -0.66 10.74
C ILE A 24 -8.41 -1.65 9.60
N ASN A 25 -7.48 -2.57 9.83
CA ASN A 25 -7.10 -3.58 8.83
C ASN A 25 -7.95 -4.86 8.89
N PHE A 26 -8.79 -5.06 7.88
CA PHE A 26 -9.52 -6.29 7.58
C PHE A 26 -9.08 -6.93 6.24
N GLY A 27 -7.88 -6.57 5.73
CA GLY A 27 -7.44 -6.95 4.38
C GLY A 27 -6.22 -7.88 4.29
N CYS A 28 -5.49 -8.09 5.40
CA CYS A 28 -4.22 -8.81 5.36
C CYS A 28 -4.41 -10.33 5.11
N PRO A 29 -3.81 -10.91 4.04
CA PRO A 29 -3.98 -12.32 3.71
C PRO A 29 -2.82 -13.22 4.17
N VAL A 30 -1.88 -12.68 4.95
CA VAL A 30 -0.68 -13.42 5.41
C VAL A 30 -1.11 -14.57 6.31
N LYS A 31 -0.65 -15.80 6.02
CA LYS A 31 -1.02 -17.03 6.75
C LYS A 31 -0.89 -16.88 8.28
N LYS A 32 0.23 -16.30 8.75
CA LYS A 32 0.50 -16.05 10.18
C LYS A 32 -0.53 -15.11 10.83
N VAL A 33 -1.09 -14.18 10.05
CA VAL A 33 -2.12 -13.23 10.50
C VAL A 33 -3.49 -13.92 10.51
N LEU A 34 -3.82 -14.66 9.46
CA LEU A 34 -5.08 -15.42 9.37
C LEU A 34 -5.18 -16.51 10.44
N GLY A 35 -4.09 -17.25 10.72
CA GLY A 35 -4.05 -18.27 11.76
C GLY A 35 -4.20 -17.73 13.20
N ARG A 36 -4.21 -16.40 13.37
CA ARG A 36 -4.52 -15.72 14.64
C ARG A 36 -5.88 -15.02 14.60
N CYS A 37 -6.71 -15.32 13.60
CA CYS A 37 -8.02 -14.72 13.36
C CYS A 37 -7.98 -13.20 13.13
N ARG A 38 -6.89 -12.68 12.54
CA ARG A 38 -6.67 -11.24 12.31
C ARG A 38 -6.79 -10.90 10.82
N GLY A 39 -6.89 -9.61 10.50
CA GLY A 39 -6.80 -9.11 9.12
C GLY A 39 -7.94 -9.66 8.26
N GLY A 40 -7.60 -10.29 7.13
CA GLY A 40 -8.59 -10.82 6.18
C GLY A 40 -9.56 -11.85 6.77
N PHE A 41 -9.20 -12.52 7.87
CA PHE A 41 -10.10 -13.45 8.56
C PHE A 41 -11.38 -12.76 9.06
N LEU A 42 -11.29 -11.49 9.45
CA LEU A 42 -12.43 -10.73 9.98
C LEU A 42 -13.53 -10.51 8.92
N LEU A 43 -13.23 -10.67 7.62
CA LEU A 43 -14.24 -10.70 6.57
C LEU A 43 -15.19 -11.91 6.65
N SER A 44 -14.84 -12.92 7.44
CA SER A 44 -15.70 -14.08 7.72
C SER A 44 -16.51 -13.94 9.01
N GLN A 45 -16.27 -12.88 9.79
CA GLN A 45 -16.83 -12.67 11.14
C GLN A 45 -17.48 -11.27 11.24
N PRO A 46 -18.63 -11.03 10.60
CA PRO A 46 -19.25 -9.70 10.58
C PRO A 46 -19.49 -9.09 11.96
N GLU A 47 -20.02 -9.87 12.91
CA GLU A 47 -20.27 -9.42 14.27
C GLU A 47 -19.00 -8.87 14.94
N THR A 48 -17.91 -9.64 14.92
CA THR A 48 -16.63 -9.21 15.51
C THR A 48 -16.02 -8.02 14.77
N ALA A 49 -16.07 -8.02 13.43
CA ALA A 49 -15.54 -6.92 12.62
C ALA A 49 -16.28 -5.61 12.92
N LEU A 50 -17.60 -5.65 13.03
CA LEU A 50 -18.44 -4.51 13.32
C LEU A 50 -18.31 -4.04 14.78
N GLU A 51 -18.14 -4.96 15.73
CA GLU A 51 -17.81 -4.59 17.11
C GLU A 51 -16.47 -3.82 17.16
N ILE A 52 -15.43 -4.31 16.46
CA ILE A 52 -14.14 -3.61 16.37
C ILE A 52 -14.32 -2.17 15.87
N VAL A 53 -15.11 -1.96 14.81
CA VAL A 53 -15.36 -0.61 14.26
C VAL A 53 -16.02 0.27 15.32
N SER A 54 -17.06 -0.22 16.00
CA SER A 54 -17.71 0.52 17.09
C SER A 54 -16.74 0.88 18.21
N ARG A 55 -15.95 -0.09 18.71
CA ARG A 55 -14.98 0.14 19.80
C ARG A 55 -13.94 1.19 19.45
N VAL A 56 -13.43 1.18 18.22
CA VAL A 56 -12.49 2.20 17.75
C VAL A 56 -13.17 3.56 17.64
N ARG A 57 -14.35 3.61 17.01
CA ARG A 57 -15.06 4.87 16.78
C ARG A 57 -15.46 5.55 18.08
N ASP A 58 -15.95 4.79 19.05
CA ASP A 58 -16.36 5.28 20.37
C ASP A 58 -15.17 5.78 21.20
N ALA A 59 -13.99 5.18 21.01
CA ALA A 59 -12.80 5.55 21.76
C ALA A 59 -12.14 6.83 21.24
N VAL A 60 -12.08 7.03 19.92
CA VAL A 60 -11.29 8.12 19.33
C VAL A 60 -12.09 9.43 19.20
N PRO A 61 -11.45 10.61 19.39
CA PRO A 61 -12.13 11.91 19.32
C PRO A 61 -12.94 12.10 18.04
N PRO A 62 -14.11 12.80 18.08
CA PRO A 62 -14.99 12.90 16.92
C PRO A 62 -14.36 13.48 15.64
N HIS A 63 -13.33 14.33 15.79
CA HIS A 63 -12.63 14.95 14.66
C HIS A 63 -11.60 14.03 14.00
N VAL A 64 -11.17 12.95 14.67
CA VAL A 64 -10.23 11.96 14.12
C VAL A 64 -11.03 10.97 13.25
N PRO A 65 -10.82 10.90 11.93
CA PRO A 65 -11.52 9.94 11.08
C PRO A 65 -11.10 8.51 11.40
N VAL A 66 -12.08 7.59 11.34
CA VAL A 66 -11.83 6.14 11.38
C VAL A 66 -12.09 5.58 10.00
N THR A 67 -11.11 4.91 9.42
CA THR A 67 -11.24 4.27 8.10
C THR A 67 -11.07 2.75 8.22
N VAL A 68 -11.54 2.02 7.22
CA VAL A 68 -11.38 0.57 7.16
C VAL A 68 -10.71 0.17 5.85
N LYS A 69 -9.67 -0.66 5.92
CA LYS A 69 -9.05 -1.27 4.75
C LYS A 69 -9.36 -2.75 4.68
N MET A 70 -10.03 -3.16 3.60
CA MET A 70 -10.46 -4.55 3.39
C MET A 70 -10.13 -5.06 1.98
N ARG A 71 -10.29 -6.37 1.80
CA ARG A 71 -10.35 -7.05 0.50
C ARG A 71 -11.81 -7.25 0.10
N ARG A 72 -12.09 -7.54 -1.17
CA ARG A 72 -13.46 -7.70 -1.67
C ARG A 72 -14.28 -8.84 -1.04
N ALA A 73 -13.61 -9.81 -0.41
CA ALA A 73 -14.19 -10.93 0.33
C ALA A 73 -13.06 -11.83 0.87
N LEU A 74 -13.41 -12.83 1.69
CA LEU A 74 -12.49 -13.90 2.10
C LEU A 74 -12.07 -14.75 0.88
N ASP A 75 -13.05 -15.23 0.13
CA ASP A 75 -12.93 -16.10 -1.05
C ASP A 75 -14.00 -15.73 -2.09
N ASP A 76 -14.15 -16.53 -3.15
CA ASP A 76 -15.11 -16.31 -4.25
C ASP A 76 -16.51 -16.93 -4.01
N GLN A 77 -16.81 -17.38 -2.80
CA GLN A 77 -18.13 -17.93 -2.48
C GLN A 77 -19.17 -16.81 -2.28
N ALA A 78 -20.43 -17.09 -2.62
CA ALA A 78 -21.54 -16.15 -2.44
C ALA A 78 -21.69 -15.70 -0.98
N GLU A 79 -21.56 -16.62 -0.02
CA GLU A 79 -21.65 -16.31 1.40
C GLU A 79 -20.55 -15.31 1.86
N SER A 80 -19.33 -15.44 1.34
CA SER A 80 -18.24 -14.50 1.65
C SER A 80 -18.49 -13.10 1.10
N ARG A 81 -19.21 -13.01 -0.02
CA ARG A 81 -19.66 -11.74 -0.61
C ARG A 81 -20.78 -11.11 0.23
N ASP A 82 -21.74 -11.88 0.70
CA ASP A 82 -22.81 -11.39 1.58
C ASP A 82 -22.23 -10.81 2.87
N LYS A 83 -21.29 -11.54 3.51
CA LYS A 83 -20.57 -11.07 4.69
C LYS A 83 -19.75 -9.81 4.43
N PHE A 84 -19.14 -9.68 3.24
CA PHE A 84 -18.44 -8.45 2.86
C PHE A 84 -19.39 -7.25 2.88
N PHE A 85 -20.58 -7.36 2.26
CA PHE A 85 -21.54 -6.26 2.22
C PHE A 85 -22.14 -5.95 3.61
N GLU A 86 -22.39 -6.97 4.44
CA GLU A 86 -22.79 -6.78 5.83
C GLU A 86 -21.75 -5.95 6.62
N ILE A 87 -20.46 -6.27 6.49
CA ILE A 87 -19.37 -5.52 7.12
C ILE A 87 -19.25 -4.12 6.52
N PHE A 88 -19.34 -4.01 5.20
CA PHE A 88 -19.18 -2.75 4.47
C PHE A 88 -20.25 -1.73 4.89
N ASP A 89 -21.53 -2.11 4.85
CA ASP A 89 -22.63 -1.24 5.23
C ASP A 89 -22.60 -0.95 6.74
N GLY A 90 -22.44 -1.99 7.55
CA GLY A 90 -22.40 -1.86 9.00
C GLY A 90 -21.23 -1.00 9.52
N ALA A 91 -20.10 -0.96 8.80
CA ALA A 91 -18.96 -0.11 9.16
C ALA A 91 -19.28 1.38 8.94
N TYR A 92 -19.95 1.74 7.84
CA TYR A 92 -20.41 3.11 7.62
C TYR A 92 -21.47 3.53 8.64
N GLU A 93 -22.43 2.65 8.96
CA GLU A 93 -23.44 2.90 10.01
C GLU A 93 -22.80 3.18 11.38
N ARG A 94 -21.61 2.62 11.63
CA ARG A 94 -20.81 2.81 12.84
C ARG A 94 -19.81 3.96 12.72
N GLY A 95 -19.92 4.80 11.70
CA GLY A 95 -19.14 6.03 11.58
C GLY A 95 -17.76 5.87 10.95
N ALA A 96 -17.53 4.82 10.14
CA ALA A 96 -16.38 4.79 9.25
C ALA A 96 -16.47 5.94 8.24
N ALA A 97 -15.41 6.73 8.12
CA ALA A 97 -15.35 7.89 7.24
C ALA A 97 -15.06 7.51 5.77
N ALA A 98 -14.30 6.43 5.56
CA ALA A 98 -14.00 5.88 4.24
C ALA A 98 -13.63 4.41 4.34
N ILE A 99 -13.87 3.66 3.26
CA ILE A 99 -13.46 2.26 3.14
C ILE A 99 -12.56 2.07 1.92
N THR A 100 -11.35 1.56 2.13
CA THR A 100 -10.45 1.15 1.05
C THR A 100 -10.67 -0.33 0.73
N VAL A 101 -11.03 -0.64 -0.52
CA VAL A 101 -11.23 -2.02 -0.97
C VAL A 101 -10.16 -2.45 -1.97
N HIS A 102 -9.50 -3.57 -1.67
CA HIS A 102 -8.62 -4.24 -2.61
C HIS A 102 -9.39 -5.27 -3.44
N GLY A 103 -9.34 -5.18 -4.77
CA GLY A 103 -10.15 -5.99 -5.71
C GLY A 103 -9.79 -7.49 -5.81
N ARG A 104 -9.02 -8.03 -4.87
CA ARG A 104 -8.73 -9.47 -4.75
C ARG A 104 -9.27 -10.01 -3.44
N THR A 105 -9.67 -11.28 -3.41
CA THR A 105 -10.07 -11.96 -2.17
C THR A 105 -8.87 -12.23 -1.27
N VAL A 106 -9.10 -12.54 0.00
CA VAL A 106 -8.03 -12.92 0.94
C VAL A 106 -7.28 -14.16 0.44
N GLU A 107 -8.01 -15.18 -0.03
CA GLU A 107 -7.44 -16.41 -0.58
C GLU A 107 -6.65 -16.19 -1.88
N GLN A 108 -7.13 -15.30 -2.75
CA GLN A 108 -6.45 -14.95 -4.00
C GLN A 108 -5.07 -14.32 -3.76
N ARG A 109 -4.84 -13.69 -2.60
CA ARG A 109 -3.57 -13.02 -2.24
C ARG A 109 -3.10 -12.04 -3.33
N TYR A 110 -2.02 -12.35 -4.02
CA TYR A 110 -1.45 -11.56 -5.12
C TYR A 110 -1.45 -12.34 -6.44
N ASN A 111 -2.18 -13.47 -6.49
CA ASN A 111 -2.26 -14.33 -7.66
C ASN A 111 -3.31 -13.78 -8.64
N GLY A 112 -2.95 -13.71 -9.92
CA GLY A 112 -3.82 -13.17 -10.97
C GLY A 112 -4.18 -11.69 -10.77
N PRO A 113 -4.98 -11.11 -11.67
CA PRO A 113 -5.31 -9.69 -11.63
C PRO A 113 -6.28 -9.34 -10.50
N SER A 114 -6.20 -8.09 -10.04
CA SER A 114 -7.25 -7.47 -9.22
C SER A 114 -8.51 -7.27 -10.06
N ASN A 115 -9.66 -7.72 -9.55
CA ASN A 115 -10.94 -7.50 -10.21
C ASN A 115 -11.35 -6.03 -9.99
N TRP A 116 -11.48 -5.24 -11.06
CA TRP A 116 -11.92 -3.84 -10.99
C TRP A 116 -13.44 -3.71 -11.17
N ASP A 117 -14.10 -4.67 -11.81
CA ASP A 117 -15.56 -4.66 -11.99
C ASP A 117 -16.29 -4.74 -10.65
N ILE A 118 -15.77 -5.55 -9.72
CA ILE A 118 -16.30 -5.58 -8.34
C ILE A 118 -16.12 -4.25 -7.61
N LEU A 119 -15.04 -3.49 -7.87
CA LEU A 119 -14.87 -2.17 -7.25
C LEU A 119 -15.91 -1.17 -7.79
N ARG A 120 -16.23 -1.27 -9.09
CA ARG A 120 -17.31 -0.49 -9.72
C ARG A 120 -18.66 -0.80 -9.06
N GLU A 121 -18.95 -2.08 -8.90
CA GLU A 121 -20.17 -2.54 -8.25
C GLU A 121 -20.27 -2.06 -6.80
N ILE A 122 -19.18 -2.19 -6.03
CA ILE A 122 -19.10 -1.70 -4.65
C ILE A 122 -19.33 -0.19 -4.60
N LYS A 123 -18.72 0.59 -5.49
CA LYS A 123 -18.93 2.04 -5.50
C LYS A 123 -20.37 2.40 -5.86
N GLN A 124 -20.99 1.70 -6.80
CA GLN A 124 -22.41 1.89 -7.13
C GLN A 124 -23.31 1.62 -5.93
N HIS A 125 -23.05 0.54 -5.17
CA HIS A 125 -23.74 0.23 -3.92
C HIS A 125 -23.46 1.28 -2.82
N ALA A 126 -22.24 1.79 -2.78
CA ALA A 126 -21.82 2.79 -1.80
C ALA A 126 -22.56 4.14 -1.97
N GLY A 127 -22.92 4.51 -3.19
CA GLY A 127 -23.47 5.83 -3.50
C GLY A 127 -22.49 6.93 -3.11
N ASP A 128 -22.94 7.89 -2.30
CA ASP A 128 -22.16 9.05 -1.87
C ASP A 128 -21.08 8.72 -0.82
N ARG A 129 -21.06 7.48 -0.29
CA ARG A 129 -20.06 7.03 0.69
C ARG A 129 -18.67 6.93 0.03
N VAL A 130 -17.62 7.32 0.77
CA VAL A 130 -16.24 7.44 0.25
C VAL A 130 -15.54 6.08 0.19
N VAL A 131 -15.33 5.58 -1.03
CA VAL A 131 -14.63 4.32 -1.31
C VAL A 131 -13.32 4.60 -2.02
N LEU A 132 -12.22 4.03 -1.51
CA LEU A 132 -10.92 4.05 -2.17
C LEU A 132 -10.61 2.69 -2.83
N GLY A 133 -10.17 2.72 -4.08
CA GLY A 133 -9.77 1.52 -4.82
C GLY A 133 -8.31 1.12 -4.57
N SER A 134 -8.03 -0.18 -4.59
CA SER A 134 -6.68 -0.72 -4.49
C SER A 134 -6.53 -2.01 -5.31
N GLY A 135 -5.34 -2.20 -5.89
CA GLY A 135 -4.97 -3.41 -6.60
C GLY A 135 -4.34 -3.10 -7.95
N ASP A 136 -3.10 -3.56 -8.13
CA ASP A 136 -2.35 -3.50 -9.40
C ASP A 136 -2.10 -2.09 -9.96
N LEU A 137 -1.98 -1.12 -9.07
CA LEU A 137 -1.62 0.26 -9.38
C LEU A 137 -0.09 0.39 -9.47
N PHE A 138 0.45 0.09 -10.65
CA PHE A 138 1.89 0.12 -10.94
C PHE A 138 2.35 1.36 -11.74
N THR A 139 1.40 2.10 -12.31
CA THR A 139 1.66 3.33 -13.05
C THR A 139 0.71 4.42 -12.58
N ALA A 140 1.10 5.68 -12.80
CA ALA A 140 0.20 6.81 -12.59
C ALA A 140 -1.08 6.66 -13.44
N GLN A 141 -0.97 6.25 -14.71
CA GLN A 141 -2.13 6.03 -15.57
C GLN A 141 -3.09 4.99 -14.99
N ALA A 142 -2.59 3.85 -14.48
CA ALA A 142 -3.45 2.84 -13.84
C ALA A 142 -4.22 3.38 -12.63
N CYS A 143 -3.64 4.35 -11.89
CA CYS A 143 -4.34 5.02 -10.79
C CYS A 143 -5.55 5.82 -11.29
N LEU A 144 -5.37 6.59 -12.38
CA LEU A 144 -6.44 7.39 -12.99
C LEU A 144 -7.47 6.50 -13.69
N ASP A 145 -7.02 5.46 -14.37
CA ASP A 145 -7.90 4.49 -15.03
C ASP A 145 -8.82 3.79 -14.03
N MET A 146 -8.30 3.39 -12.86
CA MET A 146 -9.12 2.79 -11.81
C MET A 146 -10.23 3.75 -11.36
N ILE A 147 -9.90 5.02 -11.10
CA ILE A 147 -10.89 6.05 -10.72
C ILE A 147 -11.94 6.18 -11.82
N GLN A 148 -11.51 6.35 -13.08
CA GLN A 148 -12.40 6.54 -14.21
C GLN A 148 -13.32 5.34 -14.47
N GLN A 149 -12.78 4.12 -14.40
CA GLN A 149 -13.52 2.91 -14.76
C GLN A 149 -14.45 2.43 -13.65
N THR A 150 -14.08 2.64 -12.39
CA THR A 150 -14.82 2.11 -11.24
C THR A 150 -15.65 3.17 -10.53
N GLY A 151 -15.32 4.45 -10.70
CA GLY A 151 -15.99 5.56 -10.02
C GLY A 151 -15.58 5.75 -8.56
N VAL A 152 -14.61 4.98 -8.04
CA VAL A 152 -14.09 5.15 -6.68
C VAL A 152 -13.56 6.57 -6.46
N ASP A 153 -13.66 7.08 -5.24
CA ASP A 153 -13.36 8.48 -4.90
C ASP A 153 -11.84 8.77 -4.87
N GLY A 154 -11.03 7.71 -4.87
CA GLY A 154 -9.58 7.79 -4.93
C GLY A 154 -8.95 6.40 -4.91
N VAL A 155 -7.62 6.36 -4.87
CA VAL A 155 -6.89 5.08 -4.90
C VAL A 155 -5.73 5.04 -3.93
N THR A 156 -5.39 3.83 -3.47
CA THR A 156 -4.21 3.58 -2.66
C THR A 156 -3.20 2.75 -3.44
N ALA A 157 -2.11 3.38 -3.89
CA ALA A 157 -0.97 2.71 -4.51
C ALA A 157 -0.04 2.12 -3.42
N ALA A 158 0.48 0.92 -3.66
CA ALA A 158 1.35 0.21 -2.72
C ALA A 158 2.63 -0.29 -3.42
N ARG A 159 2.60 -1.50 -3.98
CA ARG A 159 3.77 -2.10 -4.65
C ARG A 159 4.31 -1.26 -5.83
N GLY A 160 3.45 -0.52 -6.51
CA GLY A 160 3.85 0.41 -7.57
C GLY A 160 4.71 1.58 -7.08
N ALA A 161 4.59 1.98 -5.82
CA ALA A 161 5.35 3.08 -5.21
C ALA A 161 6.70 2.62 -4.62
N ILE A 162 6.90 1.32 -4.41
CA ILE A 162 8.16 0.80 -3.85
C ILE A 162 9.28 0.95 -4.89
N GLY A 163 10.27 1.79 -4.58
CA GLY A 163 11.34 2.17 -5.51
C GLY A 163 10.90 3.17 -6.60
N ASN A 164 9.65 3.66 -6.54
CA ASN A 164 9.14 4.68 -7.43
C ASN A 164 8.22 5.66 -6.68
N PRO A 165 8.76 6.47 -5.75
CA PRO A 165 7.98 7.51 -5.07
C PRO A 165 7.41 8.56 -6.05
N TRP A 166 7.98 8.70 -7.25
CA TRP A 166 7.51 9.66 -8.26
C TRP A 166 6.15 9.32 -8.87
N ILE A 167 5.64 8.09 -8.68
CA ILE A 167 4.27 7.72 -9.10
C ILE A 167 3.23 8.73 -8.59
N PHE A 168 3.44 9.34 -7.42
CA PHE A 168 2.54 10.35 -6.87
C PHE A 168 2.64 11.70 -7.59
N ARG A 169 3.84 12.16 -7.98
CA ARG A 169 3.97 13.40 -8.79
C ARG A 169 3.38 13.21 -10.18
N GLU A 170 3.60 12.03 -10.75
CA GLU A 170 3.07 11.64 -12.05
C GLU A 170 1.53 11.57 -12.03
N ALA A 171 0.95 10.92 -11.03
CA ALA A 171 -0.51 10.85 -10.86
C ALA A 171 -1.12 12.24 -10.66
N ARG A 172 -0.47 13.13 -9.88
CA ARG A 172 -0.94 14.53 -9.73
C ARG A 172 -0.89 15.30 -11.04
N ALA A 173 0.17 15.15 -11.84
CA ALA A 173 0.26 15.81 -13.14
C ALA A 173 -0.86 15.35 -14.08
N LEU A 174 -1.07 14.03 -14.20
CA LEU A 174 -2.15 13.48 -15.02
C LEU A 174 -3.54 13.92 -14.53
N ALA A 175 -3.77 13.92 -13.21
CA ALA A 175 -5.02 14.39 -12.63
C ALA A 175 -5.30 15.87 -12.91
N ALA A 176 -4.26 16.69 -13.06
CA ALA A 176 -4.35 18.10 -13.44
C ALA A 176 -4.47 18.32 -14.96
N GLY A 177 -4.56 17.26 -15.78
CA GLY A 177 -4.60 17.36 -17.24
C GLY A 177 -3.26 17.75 -17.87
N LEU A 178 -2.16 17.63 -17.12
CA LEU A 178 -0.80 17.89 -17.61
C LEU A 178 -0.21 16.63 -18.24
N PRO A 179 0.76 16.75 -19.16
CA PRO A 179 1.46 15.59 -19.69
C PRO A 179 2.16 14.81 -18.57
N LEU A 180 2.32 13.50 -18.77
CA LEU A 180 3.10 12.66 -17.87
C LEU A 180 4.53 13.22 -17.79
N PRO A 181 5.06 13.51 -16.59
CA PRO A 181 6.43 13.98 -16.44
C PRO A 181 7.45 13.01 -17.04
N ASP A 182 8.62 13.56 -17.34
CA ASP A 182 9.77 12.72 -17.68
C ASP A 182 10.17 11.85 -16.48
N PRO A 183 10.79 10.68 -16.73
CA PRO A 183 11.34 9.85 -15.68
C PRO A 183 12.32 10.65 -14.80
N PRO A 184 12.44 10.32 -13.51
CA PRO A 184 13.37 11.05 -12.65
C PRO A 184 14.80 10.92 -13.17
N SER A 185 15.53 12.03 -13.20
CA SER A 185 16.95 12.01 -13.57
C SER A 185 17.76 11.18 -12.57
N LEU A 186 18.98 10.80 -12.94
CA LEU A 186 19.85 10.07 -12.01
C LEU A 186 20.15 10.88 -10.74
N HIS A 187 20.31 12.19 -10.83
CA HIS A 187 20.45 13.01 -9.63
C HIS A 187 19.17 13.02 -8.77
N GLU A 188 17.98 13.15 -9.37
CA GLU A 188 16.73 13.05 -8.60
C GLU A 188 16.61 11.69 -7.88
N GLN A 189 17.02 10.61 -8.55
CA GLN A 189 17.03 9.27 -7.96
C GLN A 189 18.02 9.16 -6.80
N ARG A 190 19.23 9.71 -6.96
CA ARG A 190 20.27 9.76 -5.92
C ARG A 190 19.79 10.51 -4.68
N ASP A 191 19.16 11.66 -4.86
CA ASP A 191 18.65 12.48 -3.77
C ASP A 191 17.54 11.74 -3.00
N ALA A 192 16.62 11.09 -3.71
CA ALA A 192 15.59 10.27 -3.07
C ALA A 192 16.18 9.07 -2.31
N LEU A 193 17.20 8.40 -2.85
CA LEU A 193 17.90 7.30 -2.18
C LEU A 193 18.63 7.77 -0.91
N ARG A 194 19.33 8.91 -0.97
CA ARG A 194 19.98 9.52 0.19
C ARG A 194 18.98 9.90 1.27
N GLU A 195 17.90 10.58 0.89
CA GLU A 195 16.88 11.00 1.83
C GLU A 195 16.18 9.81 2.49
N HIS A 196 15.89 8.75 1.73
CA HIS A 196 15.32 7.53 2.29
C HIS A 196 16.27 6.85 3.29
N PHE A 197 17.58 6.83 3.00
CA PHE A 197 18.57 6.31 3.95
C PHE A 197 18.65 7.17 5.22
N ARG A 198 18.70 8.50 5.06
CA ARG A 198 18.73 9.46 6.17
C ARG A 198 17.52 9.28 7.09
N LEU A 199 16.31 9.23 6.55
CA LEU A 199 15.07 9.01 7.30
C LEU A 199 15.05 7.65 8.01
N ALA A 200 15.56 6.59 7.37
CA ALA A 200 15.63 5.28 7.99
C ALA A 200 16.61 5.25 9.19
N MET A 201 17.71 6.00 9.14
CA MET A 201 18.64 6.13 10.26
C MET A 201 18.07 6.89 11.46
N GLU A 202 16.99 7.66 11.29
CA GLU A 202 16.29 8.27 12.44
C GLU A 202 15.61 7.21 13.32
N VAL A 203 15.35 6.02 12.77
CA VAL A 203 14.60 4.93 13.43
C VAL A 203 15.47 3.71 13.73
N TYR A 204 16.46 3.42 12.89
CA TYR A 204 17.29 2.23 12.97
C TYR A 204 18.78 2.58 13.03
N ASP A 205 19.58 1.70 13.61
CA ASP A 205 21.04 1.81 13.50
C ASP A 205 21.52 1.66 12.05
N GLU A 206 22.76 2.08 11.78
CA GLU A 206 23.36 2.08 10.45
C GLU A 206 23.32 0.69 9.78
N LYS A 207 23.75 -0.34 10.51
CA LYS A 207 23.85 -1.71 9.97
C LYS A 207 22.47 -2.25 9.58
N ARG A 208 21.47 -2.04 10.44
CA ARG A 208 20.10 -2.44 10.16
C ARG A 208 19.52 -1.63 9.00
N THR A 209 19.80 -0.34 8.93
CA THR A 209 19.38 0.54 7.83
C THR A 209 19.92 0.05 6.49
N ALA A 210 21.23 -0.15 6.39
CA ALA A 210 21.89 -0.60 5.17
C ALA A 210 21.33 -1.93 4.67
N ILE A 211 21.21 -2.93 5.56
CA ILE A 211 20.65 -4.24 5.20
C ILE A 211 19.19 -4.14 4.77
N MET A 212 18.37 -3.37 5.49
CA MET A 212 16.95 -3.20 5.18
C MET A 212 16.74 -2.48 3.84
N LEU A 213 17.56 -1.47 3.55
CA LEU A 213 17.40 -0.64 2.37
C LEU A 213 17.89 -1.27 1.06
N ARG A 214 18.66 -2.36 1.10
CA ARG A 214 19.02 -3.16 -0.10
C ARG A 214 17.81 -3.43 -0.99
N LYS A 215 16.72 -3.93 -0.40
CA LYS A 215 15.50 -4.29 -1.16
C LYS A 215 14.86 -3.08 -1.84
N PHE A 216 15.02 -1.88 -1.26
CA PHE A 216 14.54 -0.65 -1.86
C PHE A 216 15.51 -0.15 -2.92
N GLY A 217 16.83 -0.18 -2.70
CA GLY A 217 17.83 0.13 -3.71
C GLY A 217 17.69 -0.73 -4.97
N ILE A 218 17.47 -2.04 -4.78
CA ILE A 218 17.13 -2.98 -5.88
C ILE A 218 15.89 -2.51 -6.64
N LYS A 219 14.87 -1.96 -5.96
CA LYS A 219 13.67 -1.45 -6.63
C LYS A 219 13.85 -0.11 -7.31
N TYR A 220 14.61 0.81 -6.71
CA TYR A 220 15.00 2.06 -7.36
C TYR A 220 15.81 1.81 -8.64
N SER A 221 16.66 0.77 -8.64
CA SER A 221 17.47 0.44 -9.81
C SER A 221 16.64 0.21 -11.08
N GLU A 222 15.37 -0.21 -10.97
CA GLU A 222 14.48 -0.42 -12.12
C GLU A 222 14.20 0.88 -12.93
N LEU A 223 14.50 2.06 -12.36
CA LEU A 223 14.43 3.39 -13.00
C LEU A 223 15.77 3.88 -13.57
N HIS A 224 16.86 3.12 -13.35
CA HIS A 224 18.19 3.43 -13.85
C HIS A 224 18.43 2.76 -15.22
N PRO A 225 19.05 3.44 -16.22
CA PRO A 225 19.30 2.85 -17.54
C PRO A 225 20.08 1.52 -17.48
N ARG A 226 21.06 1.43 -16.57
CA ARG A 226 21.87 0.22 -16.28
C ARG A 226 21.34 -0.57 -15.07
N PHE A 227 20.04 -0.84 -15.03
CA PHE A 227 19.37 -1.41 -13.85
C PHE A 227 19.93 -2.76 -13.38
N GLU A 228 20.33 -3.65 -14.29
CA GLU A 228 20.80 -5.00 -13.93
C GLU A 228 22.08 -4.94 -13.09
N GLU A 229 23.05 -4.14 -13.54
CA GLU A 229 24.33 -3.99 -12.86
C GLU A 229 24.18 -3.24 -11.52
N LEU A 230 23.37 -2.18 -11.51
CA LEU A 230 23.08 -1.43 -10.30
C LEU A 230 22.32 -2.28 -9.26
N ARG A 231 21.41 -3.15 -9.71
CA ARG A 231 20.74 -4.10 -8.82
C ARG A 231 21.74 -4.98 -8.10
N GLU A 232 22.72 -5.54 -8.82
CA GLU A 232 23.76 -6.38 -8.21
C GLU A 232 24.62 -5.58 -7.21
N ALA A 233 24.92 -4.31 -7.52
CA ALA A 233 25.63 -3.43 -6.61
C ALA A 233 24.90 -3.25 -5.27
N PHE A 234 23.55 -3.11 -5.28
CA PHE A 234 22.77 -2.99 -4.05
C PHE A 234 22.63 -4.28 -3.23
N ILE A 235 22.77 -5.47 -3.84
CA ILE A 235 22.57 -6.76 -3.13
C ILE A 235 23.59 -6.94 -1.99
N VAL A 236 24.81 -6.43 -2.17
CA VAL A 236 25.93 -6.65 -1.24
C VAL A 236 26.06 -5.57 -0.16
N VAL A 237 25.42 -4.40 -0.32
CA VAL A 237 25.59 -3.23 0.56
C VAL A 237 25.25 -3.51 2.02
N SER A 238 26.19 -3.38 2.94
CA SER A 238 26.06 -3.72 4.37
C SER A 238 26.34 -2.58 5.35
N SER A 239 26.75 -1.42 4.83
CA SER A 239 27.09 -0.22 5.62
C SER A 239 26.67 1.06 4.89
N LEU A 240 26.72 2.21 5.60
CA LEU A 240 26.51 3.52 4.98
C LEU A 240 27.61 3.82 3.95
N ALA A 241 28.87 3.51 4.25
CA ALA A 241 29.98 3.73 3.33
C ALA A 241 29.81 2.99 2.00
N GLU A 242 29.35 1.73 2.04
CA GLU A 242 29.06 0.96 0.83
C GLU A 242 27.83 1.49 0.09
N TRP A 243 26.82 1.98 0.81
CA TRP A 243 25.66 2.63 0.19
C TRP A 243 26.07 3.90 -0.57
N ASP A 244 26.84 4.77 0.06
CA ASP A 244 27.35 6.00 -0.56
C ASP A 244 28.27 5.68 -1.74
N ALA A 245 29.12 4.66 -1.64
CA ALA A 245 29.96 4.22 -2.75
C ALA A 245 29.13 3.76 -3.98
N VAL A 246 28.01 3.06 -3.76
CA VAL A 246 27.08 2.71 -4.86
C VAL A 246 26.47 3.98 -5.45
N LEU A 247 26.06 4.95 -4.62
CA LEU A 247 25.48 6.19 -5.13
C LEU A 247 26.50 7.04 -5.90
N ASP A 248 27.74 7.09 -5.44
CA ASP A 248 28.81 7.83 -6.09
C ASP A 248 29.22 7.16 -7.41
N GLU A 249 29.32 5.84 -7.47
CA GLU A 249 29.65 5.12 -8.70
C GLU A 249 28.53 5.22 -9.75
N TRP A 250 27.28 4.98 -9.35
CA TRP A 250 26.19 4.79 -10.32
C TRP A 250 25.38 6.05 -10.61
N TYR A 251 25.49 7.08 -9.78
CA TYR A 251 24.75 8.34 -9.92
C TYR A 251 25.67 9.58 -9.87
N HIS A 252 26.93 9.46 -10.33
CA HIS A 252 27.85 10.61 -10.45
C HIS A 252 27.50 11.56 -11.60
N GLU A 253 26.93 11.04 -12.68
CA GLU A 253 26.48 11.82 -13.84
C GLU A 253 24.96 11.97 -13.85
N ASP A 254 24.48 13.17 -14.19
CA ASP A 254 23.04 13.44 -14.31
C ASP A 254 22.53 13.04 -15.71
N LEU A 255 22.21 11.77 -15.86
CA LEU A 255 21.59 11.24 -17.07
C LEU A 255 20.07 11.14 -16.90
N PRO A 256 19.29 11.12 -18.00
CA PRO A 256 17.88 10.76 -17.93
C PRO A 256 17.69 9.36 -17.35
N GLY A 257 16.77 9.21 -16.40
CA GLY A 257 16.30 7.90 -15.97
C GLY A 257 15.44 7.23 -17.04
N ARG A 258 14.97 6.02 -16.72
CA ARG A 258 14.00 5.27 -17.55
C ARG A 258 12.70 5.07 -16.81
N ARG A 259 11.62 4.89 -17.57
CA ARG A 259 10.36 4.37 -17.01
C ARG A 259 10.53 2.90 -16.64
N ARG A 260 9.86 2.51 -15.56
CA ARG A 260 9.75 1.13 -15.14
C ARG A 260 9.01 0.33 -16.22
N VAL A 261 9.53 -0.84 -16.58
CA VAL A 261 8.79 -1.79 -17.43
C VAL A 261 7.90 -2.62 -16.53
N ILE A 262 6.59 -2.51 -16.71
CA ILE A 262 5.63 -3.32 -15.97
C ILE A 262 5.46 -4.63 -16.72
N ASN A 263 6.18 -5.66 -16.28
CA ASN A 263 5.94 -7.03 -16.74
C ASN A 263 4.83 -7.62 -15.87
N GLU A 264 3.66 -7.84 -16.47
CA GLU A 264 2.51 -8.48 -15.81
C GLU A 264 2.85 -9.89 -15.29
N ASP A 265 3.86 -10.53 -15.86
CA ASP A 265 4.36 -11.87 -15.49
C ASP A 265 5.65 -11.86 -14.62
N SER A 266 6.15 -10.70 -14.18
CA SER A 266 7.46 -10.64 -13.49
C SER A 266 7.45 -11.27 -12.10
N PRO A 267 8.41 -12.12 -11.71
CA PRO A 267 8.47 -12.78 -10.40
C PRO A 267 8.63 -11.85 -9.18
N ILE A 268 8.57 -10.52 -9.36
CA ILE A 268 8.31 -9.55 -8.28
C ILE A 268 7.03 -9.91 -7.50
N PHE A 269 6.14 -10.72 -8.07
CA PHE A 269 4.90 -11.20 -7.48
C PHE A 269 5.04 -12.34 -6.44
N SER A 270 6.19 -13.03 -6.31
CA SER A 270 6.24 -14.28 -5.50
C SER A 270 6.97 -14.23 -4.14
N GLU A 271 7.94 -13.33 -3.87
CA GLU A 271 8.90 -13.60 -2.76
C GLU A 271 9.13 -12.52 -1.69
N THR A 272 8.42 -11.39 -1.65
CA THR A 272 8.75 -10.33 -0.65
C THR A 272 8.04 -10.41 0.70
N CYS A 273 7.43 -11.55 1.08
CA CYS A 273 6.67 -11.68 2.34
C CYS A 273 7.19 -12.72 3.35
N GLU A 274 8.36 -13.34 3.15
CA GLU A 274 8.90 -14.35 4.08
C GLU A 274 10.06 -13.89 4.98
N VAL A 275 10.31 -12.59 5.13
CA VAL A 275 11.37 -12.12 6.06
C VAL A 275 10.82 -11.13 7.09
N ALA A 276 10.28 -11.69 8.20
CA ALA A 276 10.41 -11.27 9.61
C ALA A 276 9.42 -12.04 10.52
#